data_AF-A0A7X6V9S7-F1
#
_entry.id   AF-A0A7X6V9S7-F1
#
_cell.length_a   1.000
_cell.length_b   1.000
_cell.length_c   1.000
_cell.angle_alpha   90.00
_cell.angle_beta   90.00
_cell.angle_gamma   90.00
#
_symmetry.space_group_name_H-M   'P 1'
#
loop_
_entity.id
_entity.type
_entity.pdbx_description
1 polymer ?
#
loop_
_entity_poly.entity_id
_entity_poly.type
_entity_poly.pdbx_seq_one_letter_code
_entity_poly.pdbx_strand_id
1 'polypeptide(L)'
;AATAFQLALRDIPESELKAANLEASIAYIPKLREEIENAKIEAKYGDKAPNELAAEIISLQREIYKNAARAFTNNTPAKINLLEQAAGREKQAAAIWKPLSGKFMEMVNNSVTNEQQIADFQYKLDVASDNASGAANALENLDISALNAIQQSEQSALEILAFTSEPVAMLEEAMNSESNAVSSVYDPTLIRTPVPEQQMAGAMFNVFANTYGEWLDQKMPSRNGTADSHFVTTNELEEANGGASPDNMTITEAVRAEIDGLVDKTLGSLALVNMDISADSKILPEKAKINAEQALEYMQLIHDLLPKPPQEEQQQDDKQQQQDNREDQDQQQEQDEDGDESGSEDDNQGDSEDDTPPPQEEEDEESADTQEEPKTAEEEEAERIMAKVLEQEKSREEERRKRQRIMPPSVGERDW
;
A
#
# COMPACT_ATOMS: atom_id res chain seq x y z
N ALA A 1 3.10 -32.41 -18.12
CA ALA A 1 1.79 -32.41 -18.80
C ALA A 1 1.75 -31.43 -19.97
N ALA A 2 2.10 -30.14 -19.77
CA ALA A 2 2.09 -29.12 -20.82
C ALA A 2 2.98 -29.46 -22.05
N THR A 3 4.19 -29.96 -21.84
CA THR A 3 5.14 -30.34 -22.91
C THR A 3 4.66 -31.53 -23.74
N ALA A 4 4.01 -32.51 -23.10
CA ALA A 4 3.44 -33.67 -23.78
C ALA A 4 2.20 -33.29 -24.62
N PHE A 5 1.43 -32.30 -24.16
CA PHE A 5 0.29 -31.75 -24.89
C PHE A 5 0.74 -30.91 -26.11
N GLN A 6 1.77 -30.08 -25.95
CA GLN A 6 2.39 -29.32 -27.05
C GLN A 6 2.99 -30.24 -28.13
N LEU A 7 3.66 -31.32 -27.73
CA LEU A 7 4.17 -32.33 -28.68
C LEU A 7 3.03 -33.06 -29.42
N ALA A 8 1.94 -33.41 -28.73
CA ALA A 8 0.79 -34.11 -29.31
C ALA A 8 -0.05 -33.26 -30.29
N LEU A 9 0.05 -31.93 -30.20
CA LEU A 9 -0.53 -30.95 -31.15
C LEU A 9 0.33 -30.77 -32.39
N ARG A 10 1.66 -30.88 -32.25
CA ARG A 10 2.60 -30.77 -33.38
C ARG A 10 2.48 -31.92 -34.37
N ASP A 11 2.11 -33.11 -33.90
CA ASP A 11 2.08 -34.32 -34.72
C ASP A 11 0.85 -34.42 -35.65
N ILE A 12 -0.27 -33.74 -35.34
CA ILE A 12 -1.47 -33.70 -36.20
C ILE A 12 -2.16 -32.33 -36.06
N PRO A 13 -1.69 -31.31 -36.79
CA PRO A 13 -2.21 -29.93 -36.68
C PRO A 13 -3.64 -29.74 -37.20
N GLU A 14 -4.15 -30.65 -38.05
CA GLU A 14 -5.49 -30.55 -38.66
C GLU A 14 -6.63 -31.15 -37.80
N SER A 15 -6.34 -31.62 -36.58
CA SER A 15 -7.36 -32.21 -35.73
C SER A 15 -8.21 -31.12 -35.06
N GLU A 16 -9.39 -30.84 -35.61
CA GLU A 16 -10.38 -29.90 -35.04
C GLU A 16 -10.68 -30.18 -33.56
N LEU A 17 -10.77 -31.45 -33.17
CA LEU A 17 -11.05 -31.85 -31.80
C LEU A 17 -9.89 -31.54 -30.83
N LYS A 18 -8.63 -31.67 -31.29
CA LYS A 18 -7.46 -31.27 -30.51
C LYS A 18 -7.29 -29.75 -30.46
N ALA A 19 -7.61 -29.05 -31.56
CA ALA A 19 -7.63 -27.59 -31.61
C ALA A 19 -8.69 -27.02 -30.64
N ALA A 20 -9.91 -27.55 -30.65
CA ALA A 20 -10.97 -27.18 -29.72
C ALA A 20 -10.60 -27.48 -28.26
N ASN A 21 -9.93 -28.60 -27.98
CA ASN A 21 -9.45 -28.90 -26.63
C ASN A 21 -8.29 -27.98 -26.19
N LEU A 22 -7.39 -27.60 -27.09
CA LEU A 22 -6.33 -26.61 -26.83
C LEU A 22 -6.95 -25.24 -26.55
N GLU A 23 -7.89 -24.80 -27.36
CA GLU A 23 -8.61 -23.53 -27.19
C GLU A 23 -9.36 -23.50 -25.85
N ALA A 24 -10.10 -24.57 -25.52
CA ALA A 24 -10.75 -24.72 -24.22
C ALA A 24 -9.73 -24.70 -23.06
N SER A 25 -8.56 -25.32 -23.24
CA SER A 25 -7.50 -25.31 -22.22
C SER A 25 -6.87 -23.93 -22.07
N ILE A 26 -6.59 -23.23 -23.17
CA ILE A 26 -6.06 -21.86 -23.18
C ILE A 26 -7.06 -20.91 -22.51
N ALA A 27 -8.35 -21.06 -22.80
CA ALA A 27 -9.42 -20.30 -22.15
C ALA A 27 -9.50 -20.56 -20.63
N TYR A 28 -9.08 -21.74 -20.18
CA TYR A 28 -9.08 -22.10 -18.75
C TYR A 28 -7.81 -21.68 -18.00
N ILE A 29 -6.70 -21.39 -18.69
CA ILE A 29 -5.43 -20.97 -18.05
C ILE A 29 -5.58 -19.73 -17.16
N PRO A 30 -6.26 -18.64 -17.56
CA PRO A 30 -6.42 -17.46 -16.71
C PRO A 30 -7.10 -17.79 -15.38
N LYS A 31 -8.15 -18.62 -15.41
CA LYS A 31 -8.86 -19.06 -14.21
C LYS A 31 -7.97 -19.88 -13.29
N LEU A 32 -7.19 -20.82 -13.83
CA LEU A 32 -6.22 -21.59 -13.04
C LEU A 32 -5.14 -20.70 -12.39
N ARG A 33 -4.68 -19.67 -13.11
CA ARG A 33 -3.71 -18.70 -12.56
C ARG A 33 -4.32 -17.95 -11.39
N GLU A 34 -5.56 -17.49 -11.53
CA GLU A 34 -6.28 -16.81 -10.45
C GLU A 34 -6.50 -17.74 -9.25
N GLU A 35 -6.90 -19.00 -9.46
CA GLU A 35 -7.06 -20.00 -8.39
C GLU A 35 -5.75 -20.25 -7.64
N ILE A 36 -4.63 -20.40 -8.34
CA ILE A 36 -3.31 -20.59 -7.73
C ILE A 36 -2.89 -19.35 -6.95
N GLU A 37 -3.11 -18.15 -7.50
CA GLU A 37 -2.75 -16.90 -6.83
C GLU A 37 -3.59 -16.70 -5.55
N ASN A 38 -4.89 -16.93 -5.63
CA ASN A 38 -5.79 -16.91 -4.47
C ASN A 38 -5.35 -17.93 -3.40
N ALA A 39 -4.94 -19.14 -3.79
CA ALA A 39 -4.45 -20.15 -2.85
C ALA A 39 -3.16 -19.70 -2.14
N LYS A 40 -2.25 -19.01 -2.84
CA LYS A 40 -1.04 -18.44 -2.20
C LYS A 40 -1.39 -17.31 -1.23
N ILE A 41 -2.31 -16.44 -1.62
CA ILE A 41 -2.80 -15.33 -0.78
C ILE A 41 -3.42 -15.91 0.49
N GLU A 42 -4.30 -16.90 0.36
CA GLU A 42 -4.93 -17.56 1.51
C GLU A 42 -3.88 -18.24 2.41
N ALA A 43 -2.91 -18.96 1.83
CA ALA A 43 -1.86 -19.60 2.60
C ALA A 43 -0.97 -18.61 3.36
N LYS A 44 -0.79 -17.38 2.86
CA LYS A 44 0.07 -16.36 3.47
C LYS A 44 -0.67 -15.42 4.42
N TYR A 45 -1.93 -15.13 4.14
CA TYR A 45 -2.70 -14.06 4.77
C TYR A 45 -4.02 -14.52 5.41
N GLY A 46 -4.44 -15.78 5.19
CA GLY A 46 -5.72 -16.31 5.64
C GLY A 46 -5.90 -16.27 7.16
N ASP A 47 -4.84 -16.49 7.92
CA ASP A 47 -4.89 -16.47 9.40
C ASP A 47 -4.72 -15.07 10.00
N LYS A 48 -4.28 -14.08 9.23
CA LYS A 48 -4.05 -12.73 9.73
C LYS A 48 -5.37 -12.00 10.04
N ALA A 49 -5.36 -11.20 11.09
CA ALA A 49 -6.48 -10.35 11.46
C ALA A 49 -6.58 -9.10 10.55
N PRO A 50 -7.75 -8.46 10.45
CA PRO A 50 -7.95 -7.28 9.59
C PRO A 50 -6.98 -6.13 9.87
N ASN A 51 -6.70 -5.86 11.14
CA ASN A 51 -5.74 -4.84 11.58
C ASN A 51 -4.31 -5.18 11.12
N GLU A 52 -3.89 -6.43 11.21
CA GLU A 52 -2.57 -6.87 10.75
C GLU A 52 -2.42 -6.75 9.24
N LEU A 53 -3.46 -7.12 8.49
CA LEU A 53 -3.49 -6.97 7.03
C LEU A 53 -3.46 -5.50 6.62
N ALA A 54 -4.23 -4.63 7.29
CA ALA A 54 -4.22 -3.20 7.04
C ALA A 54 -2.84 -2.59 7.32
N ALA A 55 -2.20 -2.95 8.45
CA ALA A 55 -0.85 -2.52 8.79
C ALA A 55 0.19 -2.97 7.74
N GLU A 56 0.07 -4.19 7.23
CA GLU A 56 0.95 -4.69 6.17
C GLU A 56 0.79 -3.91 4.86
N ILE A 57 -0.44 -3.60 4.45
CA ILE A 57 -0.70 -2.74 3.29
C ILE A 57 -0.06 -1.37 3.51
N ILE A 58 -0.25 -0.74 4.67
CA ILE A 58 0.33 0.59 4.98
C ILE A 58 1.86 0.55 4.85
N SER A 59 2.51 -0.46 5.44
CA SER A 59 3.96 -0.63 5.36
C SER A 59 4.43 -0.81 3.91
N LEU A 60 3.75 -1.66 3.13
CA LEU A 60 4.08 -1.88 1.72
C LEU A 60 3.90 -0.60 0.90
N GLN A 61 2.74 0.07 1.02
CA GLN A 61 2.43 1.30 0.28
C GLN A 61 3.47 2.39 0.57
N ARG A 62 3.90 2.54 1.82
CA ARG A 62 4.97 3.49 2.21
C ARG A 62 6.30 3.18 1.54
N GLU A 63 6.69 1.92 1.54
CA GLU A 63 7.95 1.50 0.94
C GLU A 63 7.92 1.65 -0.59
N ILE A 64 6.81 1.25 -1.22
CA ILE A 64 6.58 1.37 -2.66
C ILE A 64 6.59 2.84 -3.05
N TYR A 65 5.84 3.69 -2.35
CA TYR A 65 5.82 5.14 -2.59
C TYR A 65 7.23 5.71 -2.57
N LYS A 66 8.00 5.45 -1.49
CA LYS A 66 9.37 5.94 -1.34
C LYS A 66 10.27 5.48 -2.49
N ASN A 67 10.21 4.22 -2.86
CA ASN A 67 11.09 3.64 -3.89
C ASN A 67 10.69 4.09 -5.31
N ALA A 68 9.40 4.04 -5.64
CA ALA A 68 8.89 4.46 -6.93
C ALA A 68 9.15 5.95 -7.16
N ALA A 69 8.91 6.76 -6.13
CA ALA A 69 9.10 8.19 -6.24
C ALA A 69 10.59 8.52 -6.46
N ARG A 70 11.51 7.85 -5.76
CA ARG A 70 12.95 7.98 -6.04
C ARG A 70 13.29 7.55 -7.45
N ALA A 71 12.71 6.46 -7.94
CA ALA A 71 12.91 5.98 -9.30
C ALA A 71 12.47 7.02 -10.35
N PHE A 72 11.39 7.77 -10.11
CA PHE A 72 10.96 8.86 -11.00
C PHE A 72 11.96 10.02 -11.08
N THR A 73 12.83 10.19 -10.10
CA THR A 73 13.91 11.20 -10.11
C THR A 73 15.21 10.70 -10.74
N ASN A 74 15.33 9.39 -11.01
CA ASN A 74 16.51 8.79 -11.66
C ASN A 74 16.43 8.86 -13.18
N ASN A 75 17.60 8.92 -13.83
CA ASN A 75 17.72 8.79 -15.29
C ASN A 75 17.54 7.31 -15.72
N THR A 76 17.04 7.10 -16.94
CA THR A 76 17.01 5.80 -17.64
C THR A 76 18.45 5.26 -17.79
N PRO A 77 18.75 3.96 -17.62
CA PRO A 77 17.85 2.79 -17.60
C PRO A 77 17.38 2.31 -16.21
N ALA A 78 18.04 2.73 -15.12
CA ALA A 78 17.76 2.21 -13.78
C ALA A 78 16.30 2.46 -13.33
N LYS A 79 15.68 3.55 -13.82
CA LYS A 79 14.28 3.86 -13.58
C LYS A 79 13.32 2.72 -13.95
N ILE A 80 13.54 2.02 -15.06
CA ILE A 80 12.63 0.97 -15.54
C ILE A 80 12.61 -0.19 -14.54
N ASN A 81 13.77 -0.77 -14.25
CA ASN A 81 13.88 -1.89 -13.31
C ASN A 81 13.35 -1.54 -11.92
N LEU A 82 13.59 -0.31 -11.43
CA LEU A 82 13.09 0.13 -10.13
C LEU A 82 11.56 0.28 -10.10
N LEU A 83 10.95 0.78 -11.17
CA LEU A 83 9.51 0.91 -11.27
C LEU A 83 8.81 -0.44 -11.52
N GLU A 84 9.43 -1.36 -12.26
CA GLU A 84 8.95 -2.75 -12.38
C GLU A 84 8.99 -3.49 -11.04
N GLN A 85 10.06 -3.30 -10.24
CA GLN A 85 10.13 -3.84 -8.89
C GLN A 85 9.05 -3.25 -7.98
N ALA A 86 8.82 -1.92 -8.06
CA ALA A 86 7.76 -1.26 -7.33
C ALA A 86 6.38 -1.78 -7.76
N ALA A 87 6.14 -1.97 -9.06
CA ALA A 87 4.90 -2.53 -9.59
C ALA A 87 4.66 -3.96 -9.10
N GLY A 88 5.70 -4.79 -9.08
CA GLY A 88 5.63 -6.15 -8.54
C GLY A 88 5.22 -6.18 -7.06
N ARG A 89 5.71 -5.24 -6.26
CA ARG A 89 5.29 -5.07 -4.86
C ARG A 89 3.89 -4.50 -4.73
N GLU A 90 3.50 -3.58 -5.60
CA GLU A 90 2.15 -3.02 -5.62
C GLU A 90 1.11 -4.09 -5.98
N LYS A 91 1.44 -5.04 -6.87
CA LYS A 91 0.62 -6.24 -7.12
C LYS A 91 0.46 -7.10 -5.86
N GLN A 92 1.49 -7.19 -5.01
CA GLN A 92 1.39 -7.88 -3.72
C GLN A 92 0.49 -7.11 -2.75
N ALA A 93 0.57 -5.78 -2.69
CA ALA A 93 -0.33 -4.96 -1.89
C ALA A 93 -1.80 -5.10 -2.36
N ALA A 94 -2.04 -5.05 -3.67
CA ALA A 94 -3.34 -5.31 -4.30
C ALA A 94 -3.90 -6.70 -3.93
N ALA A 95 -3.04 -7.71 -3.86
CA ALA A 95 -3.44 -9.07 -3.48
C ALA A 95 -3.92 -9.16 -2.01
N ILE A 96 -3.39 -8.34 -1.10
CA ILE A 96 -3.79 -8.31 0.33
C ILE A 96 -5.16 -7.64 0.52
N TRP A 97 -5.56 -6.73 -0.37
CA TRP A 97 -6.87 -6.09 -0.31
C TRP A 97 -8.02 -7.10 -0.36
N LYS A 98 -7.90 -8.19 -1.10
CA LYS A 98 -8.95 -9.22 -1.21
C LYS A 98 -9.28 -9.89 0.14
N PRO A 99 -8.32 -10.51 0.87
CA PRO A 99 -8.61 -11.07 2.19
C PRO A 99 -8.97 -9.99 3.21
N LEU A 100 -8.38 -8.80 3.13
CA LEU A 100 -8.74 -7.68 4.02
C LEU A 100 -10.22 -7.28 3.86
N SER A 101 -10.66 -7.02 2.62
CA SER A 101 -12.04 -6.63 2.32
C SER A 101 -13.03 -7.71 2.76
N GLY A 102 -12.71 -8.99 2.56
CA GLY A 102 -13.55 -10.10 3.02
C GLY A 102 -13.76 -10.09 4.53
N LYS A 103 -12.66 -10.06 5.30
CA LYS A 103 -12.72 -10.07 6.78
C LYS A 103 -13.31 -8.79 7.36
N PHE A 104 -13.02 -7.64 6.74
CA PHE A 104 -13.58 -6.35 7.15
C PHE A 104 -15.10 -6.31 6.92
N MET A 105 -15.57 -6.76 5.75
CA MET A 105 -17.01 -6.82 5.47
C MET A 105 -17.74 -7.82 6.36
N GLU A 106 -17.11 -8.94 6.73
CA GLU A 106 -17.66 -9.85 7.74
C GLU A 106 -17.85 -9.15 9.09
N MET A 107 -16.86 -8.40 9.55
CA MET A 107 -16.94 -7.61 10.79
C MET A 107 -18.02 -6.52 10.71
N VAL A 108 -18.07 -5.78 9.60
CA VAL A 108 -19.06 -4.71 9.37
C VAL A 108 -20.46 -5.30 9.34
N ASN A 109 -20.69 -6.41 8.64
CA ASN A 109 -22.00 -7.08 8.58
C ASN A 109 -22.48 -7.57 9.95
N ASN A 110 -21.55 -7.91 10.86
CA ASN A 110 -21.88 -8.32 12.22
C ASN A 110 -22.16 -7.13 13.16
N SER A 111 -21.64 -5.94 12.84
CA SER A 111 -21.64 -4.77 13.74
C SER A 111 -22.56 -3.64 13.28
N VAL A 112 -22.86 -3.57 11.99
CA VAL A 112 -23.64 -2.52 11.34
C VAL A 112 -24.90 -3.13 10.74
N THR A 113 -26.07 -2.60 11.11
CA THR A 113 -27.36 -3.09 10.61
C THR A 113 -27.92 -2.27 9.45
N ASN A 114 -27.25 -1.17 9.08
CA ASN A 114 -27.71 -0.26 8.03
C ASN A 114 -27.12 -0.67 6.68
N GLU A 115 -27.97 -1.17 5.77
CA GLU A 115 -27.58 -1.62 4.44
C GLU A 115 -26.88 -0.54 3.59
N GLN A 116 -27.26 0.74 3.75
CA GLN A 116 -26.59 1.83 3.02
C GLN A 116 -25.15 2.01 3.51
N GLN A 117 -24.91 1.91 4.82
CA GLN A 117 -23.56 2.03 5.37
C GLN A 117 -22.69 0.83 4.95
N ILE A 118 -23.26 -0.37 4.92
CA ILE A 118 -22.58 -1.58 4.43
C ILE A 118 -22.18 -1.40 2.95
N ALA A 119 -23.09 -0.88 2.11
CA ALA A 119 -22.80 -0.60 0.71
C ALA A 119 -21.71 0.47 0.53
N ASP A 120 -21.74 1.53 1.36
CA ASP A 120 -20.72 2.58 1.34
C ASP A 120 -19.33 2.02 1.73
N PHE A 121 -19.25 1.12 2.72
CA PHE A 121 -18.02 0.42 3.08
C PHE A 121 -17.51 -0.45 1.93
N GLN A 122 -18.40 -1.23 1.31
CA GLN A 122 -18.03 -2.09 0.20
C GLN A 122 -17.50 -1.28 -0.99
N TYR A 123 -18.17 -0.18 -1.35
CA TYR A 123 -17.71 0.71 -2.40
C TYR A 123 -16.30 1.28 -2.12
N LYS A 124 -16.05 1.72 -0.88
CA LYS A 124 -14.71 2.21 -0.48
C LYS A 124 -13.63 1.14 -0.63
N LEU A 125 -13.92 -0.10 -0.25
CA LEU A 125 -12.99 -1.23 -0.36
C LEU A 125 -12.67 -1.56 -1.81
N ASP A 126 -13.69 -1.57 -2.67
CA ASP A 126 -13.52 -1.83 -4.10
C ASP A 126 -12.64 -0.74 -4.73
N VAL A 127 -12.91 0.54 -4.43
CA VAL A 127 -12.07 1.68 -4.89
C VAL A 127 -10.64 1.55 -4.40
N ALA A 128 -10.41 1.15 -3.15
CA ALA A 128 -9.06 1.01 -2.60
C ALA A 128 -8.25 -0.12 -3.26
N SER A 129 -8.92 -1.24 -3.54
CA SER A 129 -8.36 -2.39 -4.28
C SER A 129 -8.05 -2.02 -5.74
N ASP A 130 -8.97 -1.30 -6.39
CA ASP A 130 -8.80 -0.83 -7.78
C ASP A 130 -7.66 0.19 -7.88
N ASN A 131 -7.52 1.07 -6.89
CA ASN A 131 -6.41 2.02 -6.81
C ASN A 131 -5.06 1.31 -6.71
N ALA A 132 -4.93 0.27 -5.89
CA ALA A 132 -3.70 -0.51 -5.79
C ALA A 132 -3.37 -1.24 -7.10
N SER A 133 -4.38 -1.91 -7.69
CA SER A 133 -4.21 -2.61 -8.97
C SER A 133 -3.88 -1.66 -10.12
N GLY A 134 -4.54 -0.50 -10.15
CA GLY A 134 -4.29 0.58 -11.11
C GLY A 134 -2.91 1.22 -10.93
N ALA A 135 -2.47 1.40 -9.69
CA ALA A 135 -1.13 1.90 -9.38
C ALA A 135 -0.05 0.95 -9.91
N ALA A 136 -0.20 -0.37 -9.75
CA ALA A 136 0.73 -1.33 -10.29
C ALA A 136 0.88 -1.20 -11.81
N ASN A 137 -0.23 -1.11 -12.53
CA ASN A 137 -0.22 -0.92 -13.99
C ASN A 137 0.40 0.43 -14.38
N ALA A 138 0.11 1.50 -13.64
CA ALA A 138 0.70 2.81 -13.90
C ALA A 138 2.22 2.81 -13.69
N LEU A 139 2.73 2.11 -12.66
CA LEU A 139 4.17 1.94 -12.42
C LEU A 139 4.86 1.18 -13.57
N GLU A 140 4.25 0.10 -14.08
CA GLU A 140 4.79 -0.66 -15.24
C GLU A 140 4.85 0.22 -16.50
N ASN A 141 3.91 1.14 -16.65
CA ASN A 141 3.86 2.10 -17.75
C ASN A 141 4.68 3.38 -17.50
N LEU A 142 5.50 3.41 -16.45
CA LEU A 142 6.34 4.55 -16.06
C LEU A 142 5.53 5.84 -15.82
N ASP A 143 4.26 5.72 -15.41
CA ASP A 143 3.36 6.83 -15.14
C ASP A 143 3.44 7.28 -13.67
N ILE A 144 3.77 8.55 -13.47
CA ILE A 144 3.89 9.18 -12.16
C ILE A 144 2.53 9.28 -11.43
N SER A 145 1.41 9.14 -12.13
CA SER A 145 0.07 9.13 -11.52
C SER A 145 -0.11 8.01 -10.49
N ALA A 146 0.67 6.92 -10.61
CA ALA A 146 0.78 5.86 -9.60
C ALA A 146 1.06 6.44 -8.19
N LEU A 147 1.86 7.51 -8.14
CA LEU A 147 2.09 8.44 -7.03
C LEU A 147 0.89 8.56 -6.08
N ASN A 148 -0.17 9.08 -6.67
CA ASN A 148 -1.37 9.47 -5.96
C ASN A 148 -2.25 8.25 -5.65
N ALA A 149 -2.28 7.24 -6.52
CA ALA A 149 -3.07 6.02 -6.29
C ALA A 149 -2.53 5.20 -5.10
N ILE A 150 -1.20 5.08 -4.97
CA ILE A 150 -0.51 4.46 -3.82
C ILE A 150 -0.89 5.17 -2.52
N GLN A 151 -0.86 6.51 -2.50
CA GLN A 151 -1.26 7.29 -1.32
C GLN A 151 -2.73 7.11 -0.96
N GLN A 152 -3.63 7.07 -1.95
CA GLN A 152 -5.05 6.85 -1.69
C GLN A 152 -5.33 5.43 -1.16
N SER A 153 -4.59 4.43 -1.63
CA SER A 153 -4.67 3.07 -1.12
C SER A 153 -4.19 3.01 0.34
N GLU A 154 -3.06 3.62 0.66
CA GLU A 154 -2.58 3.75 2.05
C GLU A 154 -3.62 4.42 2.96
N GLN A 155 -4.21 5.54 2.52
CA GLN A 155 -5.23 6.25 3.30
C GLN A 155 -6.45 5.36 3.59
N SER A 156 -6.86 4.55 2.62
CA SER A 156 -7.97 3.60 2.80
C SER A 156 -7.61 2.49 3.79
N ALA A 157 -6.37 1.98 3.73
CA ALA A 157 -5.88 0.99 4.69
C ALA A 157 -5.81 1.57 6.10
N LEU A 158 -5.46 2.84 6.24
CA LEU A 158 -5.46 3.56 7.51
C LEU A 158 -6.85 3.73 8.10
N GLU A 159 -7.86 4.03 7.27
CA GLU A 159 -9.26 4.07 7.74
C GLU A 159 -9.70 2.71 8.31
N ILE A 160 -9.30 1.61 7.67
CA ILE A 160 -9.60 0.25 8.13
C ILE A 160 -8.83 -0.08 9.41
N LEU A 161 -7.54 0.28 9.47
CA LEU A 161 -6.73 0.08 10.68
C LEU A 161 -7.37 0.82 11.87
N ALA A 162 -7.79 2.07 11.66
CA ALA A 162 -8.48 2.88 12.66
C ALA A 162 -9.82 2.29 13.12
N PHE A 163 -10.53 1.60 12.22
CA PHE A 163 -11.77 0.92 12.57
C PHE A 163 -11.55 -0.39 13.32
N THR A 164 -10.46 -1.10 13.05
CA THR A 164 -10.24 -2.49 13.49
C THR A 164 -9.29 -2.63 14.66
N SER A 165 -8.56 -1.58 15.02
CA SER A 165 -7.50 -1.65 16.05
C SER A 165 -7.92 -1.03 17.38
N GLU A 166 -7.27 -1.45 18.46
CA GLU A 166 -7.38 -0.77 19.75
C GLU A 166 -6.76 0.65 19.69
N PRO A 167 -7.18 1.59 20.54
CA PRO A 167 -6.68 2.96 20.52
C PRO A 167 -5.15 3.07 20.61
N VAL A 168 -4.49 2.17 21.34
CA VAL A 168 -3.02 2.17 21.48
C VAL A 168 -2.32 2.06 20.12
N ALA A 169 -2.83 1.24 19.20
CA ALA A 169 -2.27 1.12 17.86
C ALA A 169 -2.38 2.43 17.06
N MET A 170 -3.43 3.22 17.29
CA MET A 170 -3.58 4.55 16.69
C MET A 170 -2.59 5.57 17.25
N LEU A 171 -2.28 5.46 18.55
CA LEU A 171 -1.25 6.28 19.17
C LEU A 171 0.14 5.94 18.61
N GLU A 172 0.46 4.65 18.45
CA GLU A 172 1.73 4.20 17.88
C GLU A 172 1.89 4.68 16.43
N GLU A 173 0.84 4.58 15.61
CA GLU A 173 0.88 5.05 14.24
C GLU A 173 1.00 6.59 14.16
N ALA A 174 0.33 7.31 15.06
CA ALA A 174 0.51 8.76 15.19
C ALA A 174 1.95 9.13 15.55
N MET A 175 2.56 8.41 16.50
CA MET A 175 3.95 8.61 16.91
C MET A 175 4.93 8.33 15.77
N ASN A 176 4.73 7.26 15.00
CA ASN A 176 5.56 6.93 13.85
C ASN A 176 5.51 8.03 12.80
N SER A 177 4.29 8.49 12.47
CA SER A 177 4.07 9.57 11.50
C SER A 177 4.66 10.90 11.98
N GLU A 178 4.48 11.24 13.24
CA GLU A 178 5.02 12.48 13.83
C GLU A 178 6.56 12.45 13.86
N SER A 179 7.14 11.31 14.24
CA SER A 179 8.58 11.07 14.23
C SER A 179 9.16 11.21 12.81
N ASN A 180 8.48 10.66 11.80
CA ASN A 180 8.87 10.83 10.39
C ASN A 180 8.83 12.30 9.97
N ALA A 181 7.79 13.04 10.35
CA ALA A 181 7.66 14.45 10.06
C ALA A 181 8.79 15.28 10.68
N VAL A 182 9.10 15.06 11.97
CA VAL A 182 10.19 15.73 12.70
C VAL A 182 11.56 15.39 12.09
N SER A 183 11.74 14.12 11.71
CA SER A 183 12.98 13.59 11.15
C SER A 183 13.18 13.94 9.67
N SER A 184 12.21 14.59 9.04
CA SER A 184 12.29 15.00 7.63
C SER A 184 13.38 16.06 7.43
N VAL A 185 14.62 15.59 7.25
CA VAL A 185 15.69 16.40 6.67
C VAL A 185 15.31 16.66 5.22
N TYR A 186 15.48 17.89 4.71
CA TYR A 186 15.28 18.18 3.30
C TYR A 186 16.17 17.26 2.45
N ASP A 187 15.58 16.17 1.95
CA ASP A 187 16.18 15.34 0.93
C ASP A 187 15.26 15.50 -0.30
N PRO A 188 15.75 16.08 -1.41
CA PRO A 188 15.00 16.08 -2.67
C PRO A 188 14.65 14.64 -3.14
N THR A 189 15.36 13.67 -2.56
CA THR A 189 15.11 12.24 -2.35
C THR A 189 13.84 11.69 -1.71
N LEU A 190 13.41 12.40 -0.66
CA LEU A 190 12.34 12.01 0.25
C LEU A 190 11.07 12.64 -0.27
N ILE A 191 10.16 11.77 -0.71
CA ILE A 191 8.98 12.21 -1.48
C ILE A 191 7.75 12.33 -0.57
N ARG A 192 7.91 11.99 0.71
CA ARG A 192 7.00 12.45 1.76
C ARG A 192 7.57 13.70 2.38
N THR A 193 6.97 14.83 2.04
CA THR A 193 7.17 16.08 2.76
C THR A 193 6.60 15.94 4.17
N PRO A 194 6.97 16.81 5.11
CA PRO A 194 6.40 16.77 6.45
C PRO A 194 4.88 16.94 6.48
N VAL A 195 4.27 17.53 5.45
CA VAL A 195 2.83 17.84 5.43
C VAL A 195 1.95 16.57 5.49
N PRO A 196 2.07 15.58 4.57
CA PRO A 196 1.34 14.32 4.68
C PRO A 196 1.54 13.59 6.01
N GLU A 197 2.77 13.56 6.53
CA GLU A 197 3.08 12.88 7.79
C GLU A 197 2.45 13.61 8.99
N GLN A 198 2.39 14.94 8.98
CA GLN A 198 1.69 15.74 10.00
C GLN A 198 0.16 15.55 9.95
N GLN A 199 -0.41 15.53 8.74
CA GLN A 199 -1.85 15.28 8.57
C GLN A 199 -2.23 13.89 9.09
N MET A 200 -1.39 12.90 8.79
CA MET A 200 -1.59 11.54 9.23
C MET A 200 -1.43 11.40 10.76
N ALA A 201 -0.39 11.99 11.34
CA ALA A 201 -0.19 12.01 12.79
C ALA A 201 -1.41 12.62 13.50
N GLY A 202 -1.89 13.77 13.00
CA GLY A 202 -3.10 14.41 13.50
C GLY A 202 -4.35 13.56 13.34
N ALA A 203 -4.56 12.90 12.21
CA ALA A 203 -5.72 12.05 11.97
C ALA A 203 -5.74 10.85 12.91
N MET A 204 -4.63 10.12 13.02
CA MET A 204 -4.51 8.94 13.90
C MET A 204 -4.63 9.32 15.37
N PHE A 205 -3.99 10.41 15.79
CA PHE A 205 -4.10 10.88 17.17
C PHE A 205 -5.51 11.34 17.52
N ASN A 206 -6.26 11.94 16.59
CA ASN A 206 -7.68 12.25 16.80
C ASN A 206 -8.52 10.98 16.98
N VAL A 207 -8.28 9.92 16.22
CA VAL A 207 -8.96 8.63 16.43
C VAL A 207 -8.66 8.10 17.83
N PHE A 208 -7.38 8.09 18.24
CA PHE A 208 -6.99 7.73 19.59
C PHE A 208 -7.74 8.57 20.64
N ALA A 209 -7.67 9.90 20.54
CA ALA A 209 -8.27 10.83 21.49
C ALA A 209 -9.80 10.66 21.63
N ASN A 210 -10.48 10.22 20.56
CA ASN A 210 -11.91 9.98 20.59
C ASN A 210 -12.31 8.59 21.15
N THR A 211 -11.38 7.63 21.19
CA THR A 211 -11.69 6.22 21.49
C THR A 211 -11.03 5.69 22.77
N TYR A 212 -9.90 6.27 23.21
CA TYR A 212 -9.16 5.81 24.39
C TYR A 212 -9.98 5.92 25.69
N GLY A 213 -10.91 6.88 25.76
CA GLY A 213 -11.82 7.09 26.89
C GLY A 213 -12.56 5.83 27.29
N GLU A 214 -13.42 5.39 26.38
CA GLU A 214 -14.26 4.20 26.54
C GLU A 214 -13.43 2.93 26.67
N TRP A 215 -12.31 2.84 25.93
CA TRP A 215 -11.41 1.70 26.00
C TRP A 215 -10.78 1.53 27.39
N LEU A 216 -10.30 2.61 28.00
CA LEU A 216 -9.75 2.57 29.36
C LEU A 216 -10.82 2.24 30.40
N ASP A 217 -12.03 2.76 30.24
CA ASP A 217 -13.15 2.46 31.16
C ASP A 217 -13.54 0.98 31.12
N GLN A 218 -13.39 0.30 29.99
CA GLN A 218 -13.61 -1.15 29.85
C GLN A 218 -12.51 -1.98 30.53
N LYS A 219 -11.26 -1.48 30.55
CA LYS A 219 -10.12 -2.15 31.18
C LYS A 219 -10.04 -1.89 32.69
N MET A 220 -10.76 -0.87 33.19
CA MET A 220 -10.87 -0.57 34.62
C MET A 220 -11.81 -1.56 35.33
N PRO A 221 -11.43 -2.13 36.49
CA PRO A 221 -12.31 -3.03 37.22
C PRO A 221 -13.62 -2.33 37.60
N SER A 222 -14.73 -2.97 37.24
CA SER A 222 -16.08 -2.40 37.32
C SER A 222 -16.40 -1.86 38.72
N ARG A 223 -16.77 -0.57 38.78
CA ARG A 223 -17.18 0.18 39.99
C ARG A 223 -18.45 -0.38 40.69
N ASN A 224 -19.05 -1.44 40.17
CA ASN A 224 -20.28 -2.07 40.67
C ASN A 224 -20.08 -3.40 41.44
N GLY A 225 -18.85 -3.76 41.78
CA GLY A 225 -18.61 -4.74 42.84
C GLY A 225 -18.86 -4.09 44.20
N THR A 226 -19.82 -4.61 44.97
CA THR A 226 -20.11 -4.24 46.36
C THR A 226 -18.84 -3.87 47.14
N ALA A 227 -18.91 -2.72 47.80
CA ALA A 227 -17.89 -2.23 48.73
C ALA A 227 -17.55 -3.29 49.79
N ASP A 228 -16.51 -4.07 49.53
CA ASP A 228 -15.65 -4.57 50.60
C ASP A 228 -14.49 -3.60 50.74
N SER A 229 -14.60 -2.83 51.81
CA SER A 229 -13.68 -1.84 52.30
C SER A 229 -12.24 -2.37 52.38
N HIS A 230 -11.39 -1.97 51.44
CA HIS A 230 -10.00 -1.64 51.75
C HIS A 230 -9.75 -0.19 51.34
N PHE A 231 -10.09 0.70 52.26
CA PHE A 231 -9.62 2.08 52.25
C PHE A 231 -8.10 2.03 52.43
N VAL A 232 -7.33 2.20 51.35
CA VAL A 232 -5.90 2.46 51.46
C VAL A 232 -5.77 3.83 52.13
N THR A 233 -5.44 3.81 53.42
CA THR A 233 -5.13 5.03 54.15
C THR A 233 -3.73 5.49 53.76
N THR A 234 -3.50 6.79 53.88
CA THR A 234 -2.35 7.56 53.38
C THR A 234 -0.98 7.21 54.00
N ASN A 235 -0.77 5.99 54.49
CA ASN A 235 0.49 5.53 55.07
C ASN A 235 1.19 4.42 54.25
N GLU A 236 0.69 4.03 53.08
CA GLU A 236 1.36 3.04 52.20
C GLU A 236 2.16 3.71 51.05
N LEU A 237 2.56 4.97 51.22
CA LEU A 237 3.42 5.70 50.27
C LEU A 237 4.93 5.56 50.56
N GLU A 238 5.35 4.79 51.58
CA GLU A 238 6.77 4.65 51.93
C GLU A 238 7.39 3.25 51.78
N GLU A 239 6.64 2.22 51.35
CA GLU A 239 7.20 0.87 51.13
C GLU A 239 7.03 0.33 49.69
N ALA A 240 6.93 1.20 48.69
CA ALA A 240 6.99 0.81 47.27
C ALA A 240 8.44 0.63 46.75
N ASN A 241 9.32 0.03 47.55
CA ASN A 241 10.65 -0.36 47.12
C ASN A 241 10.84 -1.86 47.33
N GLY A 242 10.08 -2.65 46.57
CA GLY A 242 10.13 -4.10 46.64
C GLY A 242 9.13 -4.78 45.70
N GLY A 243 9.52 -4.97 44.44
CA GLY A 243 9.00 -6.01 43.55
C GLY A 243 7.50 -5.99 43.26
N ALA A 244 7.02 -5.02 42.50
CA ALA A 244 5.75 -5.17 41.79
C ALA A 244 5.98 -6.04 40.54
N SER A 245 5.30 -7.19 40.46
CA SER A 245 5.11 -7.89 39.20
C SER A 245 4.40 -6.97 38.19
N PRO A 246 4.70 -7.02 36.88
CA PRO A 246 4.25 -6.00 35.92
C PRO A 246 2.76 -6.08 35.54
N ASP A 247 2.04 -7.12 35.93
CA ASP A 247 0.84 -7.56 35.20
C ASP A 247 -0.50 -6.95 35.65
N ASN A 248 -0.51 -5.88 36.44
CA ASN A 248 -1.78 -5.21 36.74
C ASN A 248 -1.59 -3.75 37.15
N MET A 249 -1.20 -2.89 36.19
CA MET A 249 -1.34 -1.44 36.38
C MET A 249 -2.83 -1.10 36.46
N THR A 250 -3.35 -1.06 37.67
CA THR A 250 -4.67 -0.46 37.94
C THR A 250 -4.53 1.03 37.67
N ILE A 251 -5.12 1.53 36.59
CA ILE A 251 -5.06 2.97 36.27
C ILE A 251 -5.74 3.72 37.41
N THR A 252 -5.00 4.59 38.08
CA THR A 252 -5.60 5.43 39.12
C THR A 252 -6.33 6.62 38.48
N GLU A 253 -7.29 7.20 39.19
CA GLU A 253 -7.99 8.42 38.73
C GLU A 253 -7.02 9.58 38.46
N ALA A 254 -5.88 9.60 39.17
CA ALA A 254 -4.79 10.55 38.93
C ALA A 254 -4.08 10.30 37.59
N VAL A 255 -3.73 9.03 37.27
CA VAL A 255 -3.12 8.67 35.98
C VAL A 255 -4.09 8.94 34.84
N ARG A 256 -5.39 8.70 35.04
CA ARG A 256 -6.43 9.04 34.05
C ARG A 256 -6.46 10.54 33.75
N ALA A 257 -6.51 11.38 34.78
CA ALA A 257 -6.51 12.84 34.61
C ALA A 257 -5.21 13.36 33.99
N GLU A 258 -4.07 12.70 34.24
CA GLU A 258 -2.79 13.01 33.60
C GLU A 258 -2.82 12.68 32.10
N ILE A 259 -3.33 11.50 31.72
CA ILE A 259 -3.52 11.13 30.31
C ILE A 259 -4.45 12.13 29.62
N ASP A 260 -5.59 12.47 30.22
CA ASP A 260 -6.53 13.44 29.63
C ASP A 260 -5.84 14.80 29.39
N GLY A 261 -5.06 15.28 30.37
CA GLY A 261 -4.30 16.52 30.24
C GLY A 261 -3.18 16.46 29.21
N LEU A 262 -2.56 15.30 28.99
CA LEU A 262 -1.58 15.10 27.92
C LEU A 262 -2.26 15.05 26.56
N VAL A 263 -3.42 14.41 26.43
CA VAL A 263 -4.19 14.38 25.17
C VAL A 263 -4.55 15.79 24.70
N ASP A 264 -5.04 16.64 25.61
CA ASP A 264 -5.35 18.04 25.28
C ASP A 264 -4.10 18.83 24.82
N LYS A 265 -2.95 18.60 25.47
CA LYS A 265 -1.68 19.24 25.10
C LYS A 265 -1.19 18.76 23.73
N THR A 266 -1.31 17.47 23.43
CA THR A 266 -0.94 16.91 22.13
C THR A 266 -1.80 17.49 21.03
N LEU A 267 -3.13 17.51 21.20
CA LEU A 267 -4.05 18.14 20.23
C LEU A 267 -3.73 19.62 20.02
N GLY A 268 -3.45 20.36 21.09
CA GLY A 268 -3.03 21.76 21.01
C GLY A 268 -1.73 21.95 20.24
N SER A 269 -0.74 21.08 20.46
CA SER A 269 0.57 21.15 19.79
C SER A 269 0.43 20.83 18.30
N LEU A 270 -0.29 19.76 17.94
CA LEU A 270 -0.59 19.41 16.54
C LEU A 270 -1.37 20.52 15.82
N ALA A 271 -2.30 21.20 16.51
CA ALA A 271 -3.01 22.34 15.93
C ALA A 271 -2.07 23.50 15.62
N LEU A 272 -1.10 23.80 16.49
CA LEU A 272 -0.09 24.83 16.25
C LEU A 272 0.83 24.47 15.09
N VAL A 273 1.21 23.19 14.94
CA VAL A 273 1.97 22.73 13.76
C VAL A 273 1.19 23.02 12.48
N ASN A 274 -0.10 22.64 12.45
CA ASN A 274 -0.97 22.85 11.29
C ASN A 274 -1.20 24.34 10.96
N MET A 275 -1.10 25.24 11.95
CA MET A 275 -1.17 26.69 11.72
C MET A 275 0.12 27.26 11.11
N ASP A 276 1.27 26.69 11.48
CA ASP A 276 2.59 27.17 11.08
C ASP A 276 3.11 26.52 9.79
N ILE A 277 2.54 25.38 9.37
CA ILE A 277 2.92 24.66 8.15
C ILE A 277 2.08 25.10 6.94
N SER A 278 2.69 25.18 5.76
CA SER A 278 1.98 25.42 4.49
C SER A 278 1.89 24.14 3.65
N ALA A 279 0.90 24.05 2.75
CA ALA A 279 0.71 22.88 1.88
C ALA A 279 1.96 22.55 1.03
N ASP A 280 2.77 23.56 0.68
CA ASP A 280 3.98 23.40 -0.13
C ASP A 280 5.26 23.23 0.71
N SER A 281 5.12 23.08 2.04
CA SER A 281 6.26 22.97 2.95
C SER A 281 7.02 21.67 2.71
N LYS A 282 8.28 21.81 2.25
CA LYS A 282 9.20 20.69 2.01
C LYS A 282 10.00 20.30 3.26
N ILE A 283 10.03 21.18 4.25
CA ILE A 283 10.60 20.99 5.58
C ILE A 283 9.70 21.65 6.62
N LEU A 284 9.75 21.16 7.86
CA LEU A 284 9.04 21.81 8.95
C LEU A 284 9.71 23.15 9.26
N PRO A 285 8.95 24.27 9.27
CA PRO A 285 9.43 25.52 9.83
C PRO A 285 9.86 25.34 11.29
N GLU A 286 10.86 26.08 11.75
CA GLU A 286 11.43 25.90 13.12
C GLU A 286 10.37 25.89 14.23
N LYS A 287 9.38 26.80 14.16
CA LYS A 287 8.28 26.86 15.13
C LYS A 287 7.38 25.61 15.07
N ALA A 288 7.02 25.20 13.86
CA ALA A 288 6.24 23.98 13.64
C ALA A 288 7.03 22.75 14.13
N LYS A 289 8.35 22.71 13.91
CA LYS A 289 9.21 21.63 14.36
C LYS A 289 9.24 21.51 15.89
N ILE A 290 9.35 22.63 16.61
CA ILE A 290 9.30 22.63 18.09
C ILE A 290 7.97 22.07 18.59
N ASN A 291 6.85 22.49 18.00
CA ASN A 291 5.53 22.00 18.39
C ASN A 291 5.33 20.51 18.03
N ALA A 292 5.92 20.07 16.91
CA ALA A 292 5.91 18.67 16.48
C ALA A 292 6.72 17.77 17.43
N GLU A 293 7.92 18.21 17.83
CA GLU A 293 8.75 17.54 18.84
C GLU A 293 8.02 17.45 20.19
N GLN A 294 7.32 18.51 20.61
CA GLN A 294 6.49 18.50 21.83
C GLN A 294 5.30 17.54 21.71
N ALA A 295 4.61 17.53 20.57
CA ALA A 295 3.51 16.59 20.35
C ALA A 295 4.00 15.14 20.47
N LEU A 296 5.14 14.81 19.87
CA LEU A 296 5.76 13.50 19.96
C LEU A 296 6.13 13.13 21.41
N GLU A 297 6.72 14.05 22.17
CA GLU A 297 7.05 13.84 23.59
C GLU A 297 5.79 13.55 24.41
N TYR A 298 4.70 14.31 24.21
CA TYR A 298 3.44 14.05 24.89
C TYR A 298 2.81 12.71 24.48
N MET A 299 2.88 12.32 23.21
CA MET A 299 2.42 10.99 22.76
C MET A 299 3.20 9.85 23.43
N GLN A 300 4.53 9.98 23.56
CA GLN A 300 5.37 9.02 24.27
C GLN A 300 4.98 8.90 25.75
N LEU A 301 4.75 10.03 26.42
CA LEU A 301 4.30 10.04 27.82
C LEU A 301 2.92 9.38 27.97
N ILE A 302 1.99 9.64 27.05
CA ILE A 302 0.69 8.95 27.04
C ILE A 302 0.93 7.44 26.90
N HIS A 303 1.71 7.02 25.91
CA HIS A 303 1.99 5.61 25.63
C HIS A 303 2.58 4.89 26.86
N ASP A 304 3.51 5.53 27.57
CA ASP A 304 4.13 4.96 28.78
C ASP A 304 3.17 4.81 29.97
N LEU A 305 2.12 5.64 30.03
CA LEU A 305 1.09 5.61 31.07
C LEU A 305 -0.05 4.63 30.76
N LEU A 306 -0.21 4.20 29.50
CA LEU A 306 -1.26 3.26 29.12
C LEU A 306 -0.93 1.82 29.57
N PRO A 307 -1.94 0.99 29.84
CA PRO A 307 -1.74 -0.43 30.11
C PRO A 307 -1.05 -1.09 28.92
N LYS A 308 0.06 -1.77 29.18
CA LYS A 308 0.74 -2.57 28.17
C LYS A 308 -0.05 -3.86 27.94
N PRO A 309 -0.22 -4.33 26.70
CA PRO A 309 -0.80 -5.64 26.47
C PRO A 309 0.03 -6.70 27.23
N PRO A 310 -0.60 -7.75 27.79
CA PRO A 310 0.15 -8.86 28.34
C PRO A 310 1.05 -9.40 27.24
N GLN A 311 2.36 -9.45 27.49
CA GLN A 311 3.31 -10.05 26.56
C GLN A 311 3.02 -11.56 26.49
N GLU A 312 2.16 -11.99 25.58
CA GLU A 312 2.17 -13.36 25.10
C GLU A 312 3.49 -13.59 24.35
N GLU A 313 4.08 -14.77 24.55
CA GLU A 313 5.46 -15.17 24.26
C GLU A 313 5.84 -15.21 22.75
N GLN A 314 5.46 -14.23 21.93
CA GLN A 314 5.81 -14.16 20.50
C GLN A 314 7.28 -13.82 20.21
N GLN A 315 8.13 -13.59 21.22
CA GLN A 315 9.57 -13.33 21.00
C GLN A 315 10.42 -14.60 20.76
N GLN A 316 9.84 -15.80 20.69
CA GLN A 316 10.60 -17.02 20.38
C GLN A 316 10.62 -17.41 18.89
N ASP A 317 9.61 -17.09 18.09
CA ASP A 317 9.57 -17.54 16.68
C ASP A 317 10.50 -16.75 15.74
N ASP A 318 10.70 -15.45 15.98
CA ASP A 318 11.61 -14.63 15.14
C ASP A 318 13.09 -14.94 15.35
N LYS A 319 13.47 -15.58 16.47
CA LYS A 319 14.86 -16.03 16.68
C LYS A 319 15.16 -17.38 16.04
N GLN A 320 14.16 -18.23 15.78
CA GLN A 320 14.38 -19.50 15.09
C GLN A 320 14.46 -19.31 13.56
N GLN A 321 13.67 -18.42 12.96
CA GLN A 321 13.77 -18.16 11.51
C GLN A 321 15.07 -17.47 11.07
N GLN A 322 15.74 -16.71 11.95
CA GLN A 322 17.08 -16.16 11.64
C GLN A 322 18.23 -17.16 11.85
N GLN A 323 17.98 -18.28 12.54
CA GLN A 323 18.99 -19.33 12.72
C GLN A 323 18.95 -20.35 11.58
N ASP A 324 17.76 -20.72 11.10
CA ASP A 324 17.61 -21.63 9.95
C ASP A 324 18.11 -20.98 8.64
N ASN A 325 17.88 -19.68 8.44
CA ASN A 325 18.37 -18.97 7.24
C ASN A 325 19.90 -18.74 7.23
N ARG A 326 20.59 -18.92 8.37
CA ARG A 326 22.07 -18.89 8.41
C ARG A 326 22.67 -20.25 8.10
N GLU A 327 22.03 -21.35 8.52
CA GLU A 327 22.53 -22.70 8.23
C GLU A 327 22.36 -23.10 6.75
N ASP A 328 21.36 -22.55 6.04
CA ASP A 328 21.20 -22.77 4.58
C ASP A 328 22.17 -21.95 3.72
N GLN A 329 22.69 -20.83 4.23
CA GLN A 329 23.60 -19.96 3.48
C GLN A 329 25.07 -20.42 3.58
N ASP A 330 25.45 -21.08 4.69
CA ASP A 330 26.78 -21.69 4.84
C ASP A 330 26.93 -23.02 4.06
N GLN A 331 25.83 -23.71 3.72
CA GLN A 331 25.89 -24.94 2.90
C GLN A 331 25.97 -24.71 1.38
N GLN A 332 25.67 -23.51 0.87
CA GLN A 332 25.83 -23.20 -0.55
C GLN A 332 27.20 -22.62 -0.93
N GLN A 333 28.05 -22.23 0.02
CA GLN A 333 29.40 -21.74 -0.28
C GLN A 333 30.50 -22.82 -0.31
N GLU A 334 30.21 -24.07 0.07
CA GLU A 334 31.19 -25.17 -0.01
C GLU A 334 31.13 -26.00 -1.31
N GLN A 335 30.39 -25.58 -2.35
CA GLN A 335 30.30 -26.33 -3.62
C GLN A 335 30.88 -25.66 -4.88
N ASP A 336 31.40 -24.43 -4.82
CA ASP A 336 31.89 -23.71 -6.02
C ASP A 336 33.41 -23.48 -6.09
N GLU A 337 34.23 -24.11 -5.23
CA GLU A 337 35.69 -24.13 -5.39
C GLU A 337 36.18 -25.48 -5.91
N ASP A 338 35.98 -25.76 -7.20
CA ASP A 338 36.90 -26.60 -7.99
C ASP A 338 36.55 -26.51 -9.48
N GLY A 339 37.37 -25.80 -10.27
CA GLY A 339 37.35 -25.92 -11.72
C GLY A 339 37.73 -24.68 -12.53
N ASP A 340 38.94 -24.16 -12.36
CA ASP A 340 39.60 -23.32 -13.36
C ASP A 340 40.52 -24.22 -14.21
N GLU A 341 40.33 -24.25 -15.55
CA GLU A 341 41.42 -24.01 -16.53
C GLU A 341 41.02 -24.23 -18.00
N SER A 342 41.57 -23.34 -18.83
CA SER A 342 41.88 -23.46 -20.28
C SER A 342 40.71 -23.32 -21.27
N GLY A 343 40.75 -22.46 -22.29
CA GLY A 343 41.80 -21.57 -22.82
C GLY A 343 41.40 -21.11 -24.23
N SER A 344 42.00 -20.00 -24.72
CA SER A 344 42.38 -19.66 -26.13
C SER A 344 41.34 -19.85 -27.26
N GLU A 345 41.13 -19.02 -28.27
CA GLU A 345 41.87 -18.03 -29.09
C GLU A 345 40.76 -17.49 -30.06
N ASP A 346 40.62 -16.18 -30.27
CA ASP A 346 41.16 -15.39 -31.39
C ASP A 346 40.28 -15.33 -32.68
N ASP A 347 40.39 -14.18 -33.34
CA ASP A 347 40.03 -13.82 -34.73
C ASP A 347 38.59 -13.44 -35.17
N ASN A 348 38.43 -12.13 -35.37
CA ASN A 348 38.40 -11.43 -36.66
C ASN A 348 37.10 -11.33 -37.52
N GLN A 349 36.76 -10.06 -37.82
CA GLN A 349 36.15 -9.46 -39.03
C GLN A 349 34.86 -10.05 -39.66
N GLY A 350 33.90 -9.15 -39.90
CA GLY A 350 32.79 -9.38 -40.83
C GLY A 350 31.87 -8.18 -40.95
N ASP A 351 32.23 -7.28 -41.86
CA ASP A 351 31.43 -6.17 -42.39
C ASP A 351 30.25 -6.70 -43.21
N SER A 352 29.05 -6.12 -43.04
CA SER A 352 27.91 -6.27 -43.95
C SER A 352 26.95 -5.08 -43.77
N GLU A 353 27.11 -4.07 -44.61
CA GLU A 353 26.00 -3.22 -45.06
C GLU A 353 24.96 -4.12 -45.77
N ASP A 354 23.67 -3.96 -45.47
CA ASP A 354 22.68 -4.09 -46.55
C ASP A 354 21.41 -3.28 -46.27
N ASP A 355 21.00 -2.62 -47.34
CA ASP A 355 19.87 -1.72 -47.49
C ASP A 355 18.54 -2.40 -47.14
N THR A 356 17.65 -1.67 -46.47
CA THR A 356 16.20 -1.96 -46.58
C THR A 356 15.46 -0.65 -46.84
N PRO A 357 14.92 -0.43 -48.05
CA PRO A 357 14.05 0.70 -48.32
C PRO A 357 12.68 0.50 -47.64
N PRO A 358 11.96 1.58 -47.28
CA PRO A 358 10.63 1.47 -46.70
C PRO A 358 9.62 0.98 -47.74
N PRO A 359 8.60 0.17 -47.37
CA PRO A 359 7.55 -0.19 -48.30
C PRO A 359 6.68 1.03 -48.63
N GLN A 360 6.40 1.18 -49.91
CA GLN A 360 5.44 2.11 -50.47
C GLN A 360 4.01 1.69 -50.10
N GLU A 361 3.18 2.69 -49.81
CA GLU A 361 1.72 2.56 -49.78
C GLU A 361 1.24 2.24 -51.20
N GLU A 362 0.69 1.06 -51.42
CA GLU A 362 -0.17 0.76 -52.58
C GLU A 362 -1.62 0.73 -52.10
N GLU A 363 -2.37 1.71 -52.58
CA GLU A 363 -3.83 1.70 -52.66
C GLU A 363 -4.25 0.55 -53.58
N ASP A 364 -5.04 -0.38 -53.07
CA ASP A 364 -5.89 -1.23 -53.90
C ASP A 364 -7.35 -1.09 -53.42
N GLU A 365 -8.12 -0.35 -54.22
CA GLU A 365 -9.57 -0.47 -54.28
C GLU A 365 -9.90 -1.81 -54.97
N GLU A 366 -10.54 -2.74 -54.27
CA GLU A 366 -11.42 -3.68 -54.95
C GLU A 366 -12.66 -4.03 -54.12
N SER A 367 -13.79 -3.70 -54.72
CA SER A 367 -15.15 -3.96 -54.30
C SER A 367 -15.48 -5.44 -54.20
N ALA A 368 -16.06 -5.87 -53.07
CA ALA A 368 -16.82 -7.11 -52.97
C ALA A 368 -18.13 -6.87 -52.21
N ASP A 369 -19.21 -6.88 -52.99
CA ASP A 369 -20.60 -6.98 -52.60
C ASP A 369 -20.78 -8.14 -51.59
N THR A 370 -21.07 -7.81 -50.33
CA THR A 370 -21.44 -8.81 -49.32
C THR A 370 -22.73 -8.35 -48.66
N GLN A 371 -23.75 -9.19 -48.80
CA GLN A 371 -25.11 -8.98 -48.30
C GLN A 371 -25.10 -8.65 -46.80
N GLU A 372 -25.66 -7.50 -46.44
CA GLU A 372 -25.91 -7.11 -45.05
C GLU A 372 -26.95 -8.05 -44.43
N GLU A 373 -26.51 -8.91 -43.52
CA GLU A 373 -27.42 -9.49 -42.52
C GLU A 373 -27.91 -8.38 -41.58
N PRO A 374 -29.17 -8.42 -41.11
CA PRO A 374 -29.71 -7.37 -40.27
C PRO A 374 -28.98 -7.34 -38.92
N LYS A 375 -28.22 -6.27 -38.66
CA LYS A 375 -27.56 -6.02 -37.38
C LYS A 375 -28.57 -6.10 -36.23
N THR A 376 -28.19 -6.79 -35.16
CA THR A 376 -29.00 -6.86 -33.96
C THR A 376 -28.97 -5.52 -33.21
N ALA A 377 -30.03 -5.19 -32.47
CA ALA A 377 -30.14 -3.90 -31.78
C ALA A 377 -29.00 -3.64 -30.77
N GLU A 378 -28.36 -4.70 -30.27
CA GLU A 378 -27.22 -4.63 -29.35
C GLU A 378 -25.91 -4.24 -30.05
N GLU A 379 -25.71 -4.65 -31.31
CA GLU A 379 -24.53 -4.26 -32.10
C GLU A 379 -24.60 -2.78 -32.52
N GLU A 380 -25.80 -2.28 -32.82
CA GLU A 380 -26.01 -0.86 -33.13
C GLU A 380 -25.81 0.04 -31.90
N GLU A 381 -26.14 -0.46 -30.71
CA GLU A 381 -25.87 0.23 -29.45
C GLU A 381 -24.37 0.20 -29.09
N ALA A 382 -23.69 -0.92 -29.30
CA ALA A 382 -22.24 -1.03 -29.11
C ALA A 382 -21.45 -0.11 -30.06
N GLU A 383 -21.84 -0.02 -31.34
CA GLU A 383 -21.23 0.91 -32.31
C GLU A 383 -21.45 2.38 -31.91
N ARG A 384 -22.65 2.74 -31.41
CA ARG A 384 -22.92 4.10 -30.92
C ARG A 384 -22.09 4.44 -29.67
N ILE A 385 -21.92 3.49 -28.76
CA ILE A 385 -21.09 3.68 -27.56
C ILE A 385 -19.63 3.86 -27.96
N MET A 386 -19.12 3.02 -28.87
CA MET A 386 -17.75 3.11 -29.35
C MET A 386 -17.48 4.42 -30.12
N ALA A 387 -18.40 4.85 -30.97
CA ALA A 387 -18.32 6.14 -31.66
C ALA A 387 -18.30 7.32 -30.67
N LYS A 388 -19.09 7.25 -29.60
CA LYS A 388 -19.13 8.28 -28.55
C LYS A 388 -17.84 8.31 -27.73
N VAL A 389 -17.22 7.17 -27.46
CA VAL A 389 -15.92 7.07 -26.77
C VAL A 389 -14.81 7.68 -27.64
N LEU A 390 -14.77 7.34 -28.94
CA LEU A 390 -13.81 7.90 -29.89
C LEU A 390 -13.95 9.43 -30.04
N GLU A 391 -15.18 9.95 -30.06
CA GLU A 391 -15.41 11.40 -30.12
C GLU A 391 -14.98 12.10 -28.83
N GLN A 392 -15.20 11.47 -27.68
CA GLN A 392 -14.76 11.99 -26.38
C GLN A 392 -13.24 11.99 -26.25
N GLU A 393 -12.56 10.95 -26.75
CA GLU A 393 -11.10 10.88 -26.79
C GLU A 393 -10.51 11.94 -27.72
N LYS A 394 -11.08 12.13 -28.92
CA LYS A 394 -10.67 13.17 -29.87
C LYS A 394 -10.84 14.58 -29.28
N SER A 395 -11.91 14.80 -28.50
CA SER A 395 -12.13 16.08 -27.81
C SER A 395 -11.10 16.34 -26.70
N ARG A 396 -10.69 15.30 -25.95
CA ARG A 396 -9.63 15.39 -24.93
C ARG A 396 -8.26 15.63 -25.55
N GLU A 397 -7.98 14.99 -26.68
CA GLU A 397 -6.73 15.17 -27.43
C GLU A 397 -6.62 16.60 -28.00
N GLU A 398 -7.71 17.16 -28.54
CA GLU A 398 -7.75 18.57 -28.96
C GLU A 398 -7.59 19.54 -27.79
N GLU A 399 -8.17 19.23 -26.62
CA GLU A 399 -8.00 20.06 -25.43
C GLU A 399 -6.55 20.03 -24.91
N ARG A 400 -5.92 18.84 -24.93
CA ARG A 400 -4.49 18.67 -24.61
C ARG A 400 -3.61 19.48 -25.56
N ARG A 401 -3.90 19.43 -26.86
CA ARG A 401 -3.18 20.19 -27.90
C ARG A 401 -3.40 21.70 -27.78
N LYS A 402 -4.59 22.15 -27.36
CA LYS A 402 -4.85 23.57 -27.04
C LYS A 402 -4.07 24.02 -25.79
N ARG A 403 -3.99 23.19 -24.75
CA ARG A 403 -3.19 23.48 -23.54
C ARG A 403 -1.70 23.57 -23.84
N GLN A 404 -1.18 22.70 -24.72
CA GLN A 404 0.21 22.76 -25.18
C GLN A 404 0.51 24.02 -26.01
N ARG A 405 -0.46 24.57 -26.74
CA ARG A 405 -0.33 25.84 -27.48
C ARG A 405 -0.42 27.10 -26.60
N ILE A 406 -0.93 26.99 -25.38
CA ILE A 406 -1.12 28.13 -24.45
C ILE A 406 -0.02 28.19 -23.38
N MET A 407 0.91 27.23 -23.35
CA MET A 407 2.06 27.27 -22.44
C MET A 407 2.99 28.43 -22.83
N PRO A 408 3.29 29.37 -21.91
CA PRO A 408 4.34 30.36 -22.16
C PRO A 408 5.69 29.63 -22.27
N PRO A 409 6.62 30.13 -23.12
CA PRO A 409 7.93 29.49 -23.31
C PRO A 409 8.67 29.37 -21.98
N SER A 410 9.43 28.27 -21.82
CA SER A 410 10.18 27.99 -20.61
C SER A 410 11.21 29.08 -20.30
N VAL A 411 11.49 29.30 -19.02
CA VAL A 411 12.44 30.32 -18.55
C VAL A 411 13.86 29.91 -18.97
N GLY A 412 14.28 30.41 -20.14
CA GLY A 412 15.56 30.12 -20.78
C GLY A 412 15.63 30.56 -22.25
N GLU A 413 14.50 30.74 -22.92
CA GLU A 413 14.42 31.18 -24.33
C GLU A 413 13.72 32.54 -24.49
N ARG A 414 14.22 33.57 -23.81
CA ARG A 414 13.89 34.96 -24.13
C ARG A 414 15.14 35.66 -24.64
N ASP A 415 15.18 35.84 -25.95
CA ASP A 415 16.21 36.62 -26.64
C ASP A 415 15.80 38.09 -26.65
N TRP A 416 15.78 38.71 -25.46
CA TRP A 416 16.01 40.13 -25.16
C TRP A 416 15.89 40.43 -23.66
#